data_AF-A0A7X0Z837-F1
#
_entry.id   AF-A0A7X0Z837-F1
#
_cell.length_a   1.000
_cell.length_b   1.000
_cell.length_c   1.000
_cell.angle_alpha   90.00
_cell.angle_beta   90.00
_cell.angle_gamma   90.00
#
_symmetry.space_group_name_H-M   'P 1'
#
loop_
_entity.id
_entity.type
_entity.pdbx_description
1 polymer ?
#
loop_
_entity_poly.entity_id
_entity_poly.type
_entity_poly.pdbx_seq_one_letter_code
_entity_poly.pdbx_strand_id
1 'polypeptide(L)' 'MRKIVDDAFVIFGMMFLICIVLSYFVPIGNVLYNGRAYLLVLFLAIIIGRYARFRIKSKSN' A
#
# COMPACT_ATOMS: atom_id res chain seq x y z
N MET A 1 -9.33 -13.28 -13.14
CA MET A 1 -8.06 -12.78 -12.54
C MET A 1 -8.06 -11.29 -12.21
N ARG A 2 -8.46 -10.38 -13.11
CA ARG A 2 -8.34 -8.91 -12.85
C ARG A 2 -9.05 -8.39 -11.58
N LYS A 3 -10.29 -8.84 -11.30
CA LYS A 3 -11.05 -8.50 -10.08
C LYS A 3 -10.31 -8.91 -8.80
N ILE A 4 -9.82 -10.16 -8.75
CA ILE A 4 -9.06 -10.70 -7.61
C ILE A 4 -7.84 -9.83 -7.30
N VAL A 5 -7.14 -9.38 -8.34
CA VAL A 5 -5.96 -8.52 -8.13
C VAL A 5 -6.38 -7.13 -7.65
N ASP A 6 -7.47 -6.53 -8.16
CA ASP A 6 -7.99 -5.25 -7.62
C ASP A 6 -8.42 -5.37 -6.15
N ASP A 7 -9.15 -6.43 -5.79
CA ASP A 7 -9.53 -6.70 -4.40
C ASP A 7 -8.30 -6.93 -3.52
N ALA A 8 -7.27 -7.63 -4.01
CA ALA A 8 -6.00 -7.78 -3.31
C ALA A 8 -5.30 -6.43 -3.10
N PHE A 9 -5.22 -5.56 -4.12
CA PHE A 9 -4.65 -4.21 -3.96
C PHE A 9 -5.40 -3.38 -2.91
N VAL A 10 -6.73 -3.52 -2.84
CA VAL A 10 -7.56 -2.85 -1.84
C VAL A 10 -7.25 -3.38 -0.44
N ILE A 11 -7.27 -4.70 -0.25
CA ILE A 11 -7.03 -5.35 1.05
C ILE A 11 -5.61 -5.06 1.54
N PHE A 12 -4.60 -5.24 0.69
CA PHE A 12 -3.21 -4.91 1.02
C PHE A 12 -3.06 -3.42 1.34
N GLY A 13 -3.68 -2.54 0.55
CA GLY A 13 -3.68 -1.11 0.83
C GLY A 13 -4.22 -0.78 2.21
N MET A 14 -5.39 -1.31 2.57
CA MET A 14 -5.98 -1.10 3.91
C MET A 14 -5.08 -1.65 5.02
N MET A 15 -4.52 -2.84 4.85
CA MET A 15 -3.67 -3.50 5.85
C MET A 15 -2.38 -2.69 6.10
N PHE A 16 -1.72 -2.22 5.03
CA PHE A 16 -0.56 -1.35 5.14
C PHE A 16 -0.89 -0.02 5.82
N LEU A 17 -2.05 0.57 5.53
CA LEU A 17 -2.51 1.82 6.15
C LEU A 17 -2.68 1.65 7.66
N ILE A 18 -3.30 0.54 8.09
CA ILE A 18 -3.44 0.19 9.51
C ILE A 18 -2.07 -0.01 10.17
N CYS A 19 -1.15 -0.73 9.53
CA CYS A 19 0.21 -0.91 10.05
C CYS A 19 0.97 0.41 10.20
N ILE A 20 0.82 1.33 9.25
CA ILE A 20 1.42 2.67 9.33
C ILE A 20 0.85 3.41 10.54
N VAL A 21 -0.48 3.48 10.66
CA VAL A 21 -1.14 4.17 11.78
C VAL A 21 -0.71 3.58 13.12
N LEU A 22 -0.81 2.26 13.29
CA LEU A 22 -0.38 1.57 14.51
C LEU A 22 1.09 1.79 14.82
N SER A 23 1.94 1.82 13.80
CA SER A 23 3.37 2.08 13.98
C SER A 23 3.63 3.43 14.65
N TYR A 24 2.81 4.46 14.42
CA TYR A 24 2.95 5.76 15.07
C TYR A 24 2.54 5.77 16.55
N PHE A 25 1.59 4.94 16.94
CA PHE A 25 1.12 4.85 18.34
C PHE A 25 1.96 3.94 19.22
N VAL A 26 2.76 3.07 18.62
CA VAL A 26 3.59 2.10 19.35
C VAL A 26 4.99 2.70 19.60
N PRO A 27 5.39 2.92 20.88
CA PRO A 27 6.70 3.46 21.24
C PRO A 27 7.73 2.33 21.28
N ILE A 28 8.02 1.73 20.13
CA ILE A 28 9.10 0.76 19.99
C ILE A 28 10.22 1.46 19.21
N GLY A 29 11.42 1.45 19.78
CA GLY A 29 12.58 2.25 19.36
C GLY A 29 13.01 2.08 17.89
N ASN A 30 14.08 2.79 17.49
CA ASN A 30 14.65 3.00 16.13
C ASN A 30 14.33 2.00 15.00
N VAL A 31 14.21 0.69 15.29
CA VAL A 31 13.79 -0.34 14.34
C VAL A 31 12.43 -0.05 13.71
N LEU A 32 11.43 0.37 14.51
CA LEU A 32 10.09 0.68 13.99
C LEU A 32 10.08 2.03 13.27
N TYR A 33 10.95 2.96 13.64
CA TYR A 33 11.12 4.23 12.92
C TYR A 33 11.60 4.01 11.47
N ASN A 34 12.61 3.16 11.27
CA ASN A 34 13.02 2.76 9.91
C ASN A 34 11.94 1.90 9.23
N GLY A 35 11.25 1.03 9.96
CA GLY A 35 10.12 0.23 9.46
C GLY A 35 8.98 1.08 8.88
N ARG A 36 8.70 2.26 9.45
CA ARG A 36 7.71 3.22 8.93
C ARG A 36 8.04 3.68 7.52
N ALA A 37 9.32 3.96 7.24
CA ALA A 37 9.75 4.39 5.91
C ALA A 37 9.51 3.27 4.89
N TYR A 38 9.83 2.02 5.22
CA TYR A 38 9.55 0.87 4.35
C TYR A 38 8.05 0.65 4.13
N LEU A 39 7.23 0.76 5.18
CA LEU A 39 5.78 0.67 5.08
C LEU A 39 5.20 1.76 4.17
N LEU A 40 5.68 2.99 4.28
CA LEU A 40 5.28 4.10 3.43
C LEU A 40 5.67 3.89 1.96
N VAL A 41 6.90 3.43 1.69
CA VAL A 41 7.37 3.14 0.33
C VAL A 41 6.54 2.03 -0.31
N LEU A 42 6.26 0.95 0.43
CA LEU A 42 5.42 -0.15 -0.03
C LEU A 42 3.97 0.31 -0.30
N PHE A 43 3.41 1.13 0.59
CA PHE A 43 2.09 1.71 0.40
C PHE A 43 2.03 2.60 -0.86
N LEU A 44 3.06 3.41 -1.11
CA LEU A 44 3.17 4.21 -2.34
C LEU A 44 3.24 3.32 -3.58
N ALA A 45 4.04 2.25 -3.54
CA ALA A 45 4.17 1.29 -4.64
C ALA A 45 2.83 0.59 -4.95
N ILE A 46 2.03 0.26 -3.94
CA ILE A 46 0.67 -0.30 -4.08
C ILE A 46 -0.25 0.71 -4.79
N ILE A 47 -0.23 1.98 -4.39
CA ILE A 47 -1.02 3.04 -5.03
C ILE A 47 -0.60 3.23 -6.49
N ILE A 48 0.69 3.35 -6.75
CA ILE A 48 1.23 3.54 -8.10
C ILE A 48 0.89 2.33 -8.98
N GLY A 49 1.05 1.11 -8.48
CA GLY A 49 0.69 -0.12 -9.20
C GLY A 49 -0.79 -0.17 -9.56
N ARG A 50 -1.67 0.24 -8.63
CA ARG A 50 -3.11 0.36 -8.91
C ARG A 50 -3.41 1.44 -9.93
N TYR A 51 -2.78 2.60 -9.82
CA TYR A 51 -2.98 3.74 -10.73
C TYR A 51 -2.49 3.44 -12.15
N ALA A 52 -1.34 2.79 -12.28
CA ALA A 52 -0.80 2.33 -13.56
C ALA A 52 -1.75 1.32 -14.24
N ARG A 53 -2.28 0.34 -13.50
CA ARG A 53 -3.32 -0.56 -14.04
C ARG A 53 -4.58 0.18 -14.45
N PHE A 54 -5.01 1.18 -13.69
CA PHE A 54 -6.19 1.98 -14.02
C PHE A 54 -5.98 2.83 -15.29
N ARG A 55 -4.79 3.43 -15.47
CA ARG A 55 -4.38 4.14 -16.70
C ARG A 55 -4.37 3.22 -17.92
N ILE A 56 -3.83 2.00 -17.78
CA ILE A 56 -3.83 1.00 -18.87
C ILE A 56 -5.28 0.65 -19.26
N LYS A 57 -6.18 0.53 -18.27
CA LYS A 57 -7.62 0.32 -18.51
C LYS A 57 -8.26 1.48 -19.28
N SER A 58 -7.90 2.72 -18.96
CA SER A 58 -8.45 3.92 -19.63
C SER A 58 -7.96 4.11 -21.07
N LYS A 59 -6.83 3.52 -21.46
CA LYS A 59 -6.25 3.65 -22.81
C LYS A 59 -6.67 2.51 -23.76
N SER A 60 -7.25 1.44 -23.21
CA SER A 60 -7.66 0.23 -23.93
C SER A 60 -9.17 0.20 -24.24
N ASN A 61 -9.90 1.28 -23.93
CA ASN A 61 -11.32 1.47 -24.17
C ASN A 61 -11.50 2.71 -25.05
#